data_AF-A0A9D7TVE3-F1
#
_entry.id   AF-A0A9D7TVE3-F1
#
_cell.length_a   1.000
_cell.length_b   1.000
_cell.length_c   1.000
_cell.angle_alpha   90.00
_cell.angle_beta   90.00
_cell.angle_gamma   90.00
#
_symmetry.space_group_name_H-M   'P 1'
#
loop_
_entity.id
_entity.type
_entity.pdbx_description
1 polymer ?
#
loop_
_entity_poly.entity_id
_entity_poly.type
_entity_poly.pdbx_seq_one_letter_code
_entity_poly.pdbx_strand_id
1 'polypeptide(L)'
;MAIHSLGNLQKTQQALDDWYLAPKKDYEAFAKKYPMNGELNQQYKTLEKMSEWCNKAEIQFTPTIFINGKQLPNNYNVNELKYIL
;
A
#
# COMPACT_ATOMS: atom_id res chain seq x y z
N MET A 1 4.55 1.19 5.40
CA MET A 1 5.89 0.70 4.94
C MET A 1 6.95 1.53 5.64
N ALA A 2 8.05 0.95 6.11
CA ALA A 2 9.09 1.68 6.85
C ALA A 2 9.66 2.89 6.09
N ILE A 3 9.77 2.79 4.76
CA ILE A 3 10.21 3.89 3.88
C ILE A 3 9.34 5.14 4.04
N HIS A 4 8.04 4.99 4.28
CA HIS A 4 7.12 6.11 4.49
C HIS A 4 7.41 6.88 5.77
N SER A 5 7.89 6.20 6.83
CA SER A 5 8.25 6.84 8.10
C SER A 5 9.41 7.82 7.97
N LEU A 6 10.14 7.81 6.84
CA LEU A 6 11.20 8.79 6.53
C LEU A 6 10.65 10.13 6.04
N GLY A 7 9.32 10.28 5.90
CA GLY A 7 8.68 11.55 5.53
C GLY A 7 8.83 11.95 4.06
N ASN A 8 9.43 11.11 3.21
CA ASN A 8 9.62 11.39 1.79
C ASN A 8 8.56 10.64 0.94
N LEU A 9 7.53 11.37 0.51
CA LEU A 9 6.43 10.82 -0.29
C LEU A 9 6.90 10.33 -1.67
N GLN A 10 7.78 11.07 -2.35
CA GLN A 10 8.29 10.67 -3.67
C GLN A 10 9.08 9.37 -3.58
N LYS A 11 9.93 9.23 -2.55
CA LYS A 11 10.67 7.99 -2.29
C LYS A 11 9.76 6.82 -1.94
N THR A 12 8.67 7.09 -1.21
CA THR A 12 7.65 6.08 -0.89
C THR A 12 6.96 5.61 -2.16
N GLN A 13 6.54 6.53 -3.03
CA GLN A 13 5.92 6.21 -4.31
C GLN A 13 6.87 5.39 -5.19
N GLN A 14 8.12 5.84 -5.35
CA GLN A 14 9.12 5.10 -6.13
C GLN A 14 9.34 3.69 -5.59
N ALA A 15 9.44 3.51 -4.27
CA ALA A 15 9.58 2.18 -3.68
C ALA A 15 8.35 1.28 -3.93
N LEU A 16 7.15 1.84 -3.92
CA LEU A 16 5.94 1.10 -4.27
C LEU A 16 5.94 0.72 -5.75
N ASP A 17 6.28 1.64 -6.65
CA ASP A 17 6.39 1.38 -8.09
C ASP A 17 7.43 0.29 -8.37
N ASP A 18 8.62 0.41 -7.79
CA ASP A 18 9.70 -0.57 -7.92
C ASP A 18 9.31 -1.95 -7.38
N TRP A 19 8.48 -2.03 -6.34
CA TRP A 19 7.98 -3.31 -5.85
C TRP A 19 6.86 -3.87 -6.74
N TYR A 20 5.80 -3.09 -7.00
CA TYR A 20 4.58 -3.57 -7.64
C TYR A 20 4.70 -3.72 -9.16
N LEU A 21 5.51 -2.89 -9.83
CA LEU A 21 5.76 -2.98 -11.27
C LEU A 21 6.89 -3.95 -11.63
N ALA A 22 7.67 -4.45 -10.65
CA ALA A 22 8.72 -5.42 -10.92
C ALA A 22 8.15 -6.72 -11.53
N PRO A 23 8.79 -7.26 -12.59
CA PRO A 23 8.35 -8.50 -13.24
C PRO A 23 8.49 -9.72 -12.32
N LYS A 24 9.46 -9.68 -11.39
CA LYS A 24 9.65 -10.67 -10.32
C LYS A 24 9.74 -9.95 -8.99
N LYS A 25 9.04 -10.47 -7.98
CA LYS A 25 9.10 -9.96 -6.60
C LYS A 25 10.33 -10.50 -5.88
N ASP A 26 11.49 -9.94 -6.23
CA ASP A 26 12.76 -10.27 -5.60
C ASP A 26 12.99 -9.39 -4.36
N TYR A 27 12.76 -9.97 -3.19
CA TYR A 27 12.87 -9.25 -1.93
C TYR A 27 14.31 -8.81 -1.62
N GLU A 28 15.32 -9.64 -1.95
CA GLU A 28 16.72 -9.31 -1.67
C GLU A 28 17.17 -8.11 -2.49
N ALA A 29 16.84 -8.10 -3.79
CA ALA A 29 17.12 -6.97 -4.66
C ALA A 29 16.41 -5.70 -4.18
N PHE A 30 15.15 -5.81 -3.76
CA PHE A 30 14.38 -4.69 -3.22
C PHE A 30 14.97 -4.15 -1.92
N ALA A 31 15.28 -5.02 -0.95
CA ALA A 31 15.86 -4.65 0.34
C ALA A 31 17.24 -3.99 0.18
N LYS A 32 18.05 -4.45 -0.78
CA LYS A 32 19.34 -3.82 -1.12
C LYS A 32 19.18 -2.41 -1.70
N LYS A 33 18.13 -2.18 -2.51
CA LYS A 33 17.82 -0.86 -3.09
C LYS A 33 17.29 0.12 -2.03
N TYR A 34 16.62 -0.36 -1.00
CA TYR A 34 16.05 0.43 0.08
C TYR A 34 16.56 -0.04 1.45
N PRO A 35 17.83 0.20 1.79
CA PRO A 35 18.39 -0.20 3.07
C PRO A 35 17.69 0.53 4.22
N MET A 36 17.29 -0.22 5.24
CA MET A 36 16.65 0.27 6.46
C MET A 36 17.61 0.07 7.65
N ASN A 37 17.73 1.08 8.51
CA ASN A 37 18.59 1.14 9.69
C ASN A 37 17.77 1.03 10.98
N GLY A 38 16.89 0.02 11.05
CA GLY A 38 16.05 -0.25 12.21
C GLY A 38 14.62 0.30 12.13
N GLU A 39 14.28 1.07 11.10
CA GLU A 39 12.92 1.61 10.91
C GLU A 39 11.88 0.49 10.74
N LEU A 40 12.27 -0.69 10.24
CA LEU A 40 11.41 -1.87 10.12
C LEU A 40 10.87 -2.31 11.49
N ASN A 41 11.71 -2.31 12.53
CA ASN A 41 11.33 -2.74 13.88
C ASN A 41 10.31 -1.79 14.53
N GLN A 42 10.21 -0.56 14.03
CA GLN A 42 9.27 0.45 14.53
C GLN A 42 7.87 0.32 13.91
N GLN A 43 7.68 -0.56 12.91
CA GLN A 43 6.44 -0.64 12.14
C GLN A 43 5.35 -1.52 12.76
N TYR A 44 5.65 -2.28 13.82
CA TYR A 44 4.70 -3.24 14.40
C TYR A 44 3.34 -2.61 14.73
N LYS A 45 3.36 -1.48 15.45
CA LYS A 45 2.13 -0.73 15.80
C LYS A 45 1.38 -0.21 14.57
N THR A 46 2.08 0.13 13.50
CA THR A 46 1.47 0.57 12.25
C THR A 46 0.77 -0.60 11.55
N LEU A 47 1.40 -1.77 11.51
CA LEU A 47 0.82 -2.99 10.94
C LEU A 47 -0.42 -3.45 11.71
N GLU A 48 -0.37 -3.41 13.04
CA GLU A 48 -1.52 -3.70 13.90
C GLU A 48 -2.70 -2.78 13.59
N LYS A 49 -2.48 -1.47 13.52
CA LYS A 49 -3.51 -0.49 13.13
C LYS A 49 -4.08 -0.73 11.72
N MET A 50 -3.23 -1.10 10.77
CA MET A 50 -3.69 -1.45 9.41
C MET A 50 -4.58 -2.70 9.41
N SER A 51 -4.19 -3.73 10.17
CA SER A 51 -4.96 -4.97 10.33
C SER A 51 -6.31 -4.70 11.00
N GLU A 52 -6.31 -3.95 12.11
CA GLU A 52 -7.54 -3.54 12.78
C GLU A 52 -8.47 -2.76 11.87
N TRP A 53 -7.93 -1.85 11.05
CA TRP A 53 -8.73 -1.10 10.09
C TRP A 53 -9.34 -2.02 9.04
N CYS A 54 -8.58 -2.97 8.47
CA CYS A 54 -9.12 -3.94 7.51
C CYS A 54 -10.27 -4.76 8.11
N ASN A 55 -10.15 -5.17 9.37
CA ASN A 55 -11.19 -5.92 10.07
C ASN A 55 -12.44 -5.05 10.32
N LYS A 56 -12.25 -3.81 10.81
CA LYS A 56 -13.34 -2.86 11.08
C LYS A 56 -14.07 -2.42 9.81
N ALA A 57 -13.34 -2.31 8.70
CA ALA A 57 -13.89 -1.96 7.38
C ALA A 57 -14.40 -3.18 6.59
N GLU A 58 -14.40 -4.38 7.20
CA GLU A 58 -14.87 -5.63 6.59
C GLU A 58 -14.27 -5.88 5.20
N ILE A 59 -12.97 -5.67 5.04
CA ILE A 59 -12.30 -5.85 3.75
C ILE A 59 -12.29 -7.33 3.36
N GLN A 60 -13.05 -7.69 2.33
CA GLN A 60 -13.19 -9.09 1.88
C GLN A 60 -12.26 -9.48 0.72
N PHE A 61 -11.72 -8.51 -0.03
CA PHE A 61 -10.88 -8.75 -1.20
C PHE A 61 -9.91 -7.59 -1.42
N THR A 62 -8.85 -7.81 -2.21
CA THR A 62 -7.86 -6.78 -2.53
C THR A 62 -7.68 -6.66 -4.05
N PRO A 63 -7.55 -5.42 -4.59
CA PRO A 63 -7.71 -4.14 -3.89
C PRO A 63 -9.19 -3.81 -3.59
N THR A 64 -9.46 -3.19 -2.44
CA THR A 64 -10.73 -2.51 -2.13
C THR A 64 -10.45 -1.01 -2.06
N ILE A 65 -11.24 -0.19 -2.78
CA ILE A 65 -11.01 1.26 -2.89
C ILE A 65 -12.20 2.02 -2.30
N PHE A 66 -11.90 3.06 -1.52
CA PHE A 66 -12.89 3.98 -0.96
C PHE A 66 -12.65 5.39 -1.50
N ILE A 67 -13.73 6.08 -1.85
CA ILE A 67 -13.70 7.49 -2.24
C ILE A 67 -14.79 8.23 -1.47
N ASN A 68 -14.40 9.27 -0.72
CA ASN A 68 -15.29 10.03 0.17
C ASN A 68 -16.14 9.13 1.09
N GLY A 69 -15.54 8.04 1.61
CA GLY A 69 -16.21 7.07 2.49
C GLY A 69 -17.07 6.03 1.80
N LYS A 70 -17.22 6.07 0.47
CA LYS A 70 -17.98 5.07 -0.31
C LYS A 70 -17.04 4.05 -0.92
N GLN A 71 -17.32 2.77 -0.70
CA GLN A 71 -16.58 1.67 -1.34
C GLN A 71 -16.96 1.57 -2.82
N LEU A 72 -15.97 1.43 -3.69
CA LEU A 72 -16.19 1.13 -5.10
C LEU A 72 -16.67 -0.32 -5.28
N PRO A 73 -17.54 -0.59 -6.26
CA PRO A 73 -17.93 -1.96 -6.61
C PRO A 73 -16.72 -2.83 -6.92
N ASN A 74 -16.84 -4.16 -6.81
CA ASN A 74 -15.68 -5.04 -7.04
C ASN A 74 -15.33 -5.20 -8.53
N ASN A 75 -16.24 -4.81 -9.42
CA ASN A 75 -16.24 -5.10 -10.85
C ASN A 75 -16.23 -3.83 -11.73
N TYR A 76 -15.56 -2.76 -11.30
CA TYR A 76 -15.42 -1.56 -12.12
C TYR A 76 -14.18 -1.63 -13.02
N ASN A 77 -14.30 -1.08 -14.22
CA ASN A 77 -13.18 -0.73 -15.08
C ASN A 77 -12.66 0.66 -14.73
N VAL A 78 -11.37 0.92 -14.95
CA VAL A 78 -10.76 2.25 -14.73
C VAL A 78 -11.53 3.35 -15.49
N ASN A 79 -12.02 3.05 -16.69
CA ASN A 79 -12.79 3.99 -17.50
C ASN A 79 -14.18 4.35 -16.90
N GLU A 80 -14.69 3.53 -15.99
CA GLU A 80 -15.98 3.72 -15.32
C GLU A 80 -15.86 4.63 -14.08
N LEU A 81 -14.63 4.86 -13.58
CA LEU A 81 -14.38 5.74 -12.43
C LEU A 81 -14.98 7.14 -12.62
N LYS A 82 -14.98 7.68 -13.85
CA LYS A 82 -15.55 9.01 -14.16
C LYS A 82 -17.07 9.11 -13.94
N TYR A 83 -17.77 7.98 -13.83
CA TYR A 83 -19.20 7.94 -13.54
C TYR A 83 -19.49 7.68 -12.06
N ILE A 84 -18.46 7.31 -11.28
CA ILE A 84 -18.56 7.04 -9.84
C ILE A 84 -18.03 8.22 -9.01
N LEU A 85 -17.06 8.96 -9.57
CA LEU A 85 -16.42 10.18 -9.03
C LEU A 85 -17.18 11.45 -9.38
#